data_AF-E7C557-F1
#
_entry.id   AF-E7C557-F1
#
_cell.length_a   1.000
_cell.length_b   1.000
_cell.length_c   1.000
_cell.angle_alpha   90.00
_cell.angle_beta   90.00
_cell.angle_gamma   90.00
#
_symmetry.space_group_name_H-M   'P 1'
#
loop_
_entity.id
_entity.type
_entity.pdbx_description
1 polymer ?
#
loop_
_entity_poly.entity_id
_entity_poly.type
_entity_poly.pdbx_seq_one_letter_code
_entity_poly.pdbx_strand_id
1 'polypeptide(L)' 'MLDFVVQLTERPDTIVEADRQVLRDAGYSNRGIFDIAAVAAFFAMSNRVASVTDMRPNDDYHAMAR' A
#
# COMPACT_ATOMS: atom_id res chain seq x y z
N MET A 1 -4.04 9.78 -1.64
CA MET A 1 -2.99 8.74 -1.70
C MET A 1 -3.50 7.42 -1.13
N LEU A 2 -3.94 7.39 0.13
CA LEU A 2 -4.42 6.14 0.76
C LEU A 2 -5.63 5.53 0.04
N ASP A 3 -6.55 6.33 -0.51
CA ASP A 3 -7.68 5.79 -1.28
C ASP A 3 -7.25 4.95 -2.49
N PHE A 4 -6.21 5.39 -3.21
CA PHE A 4 -5.61 4.62 -4.31
C PHE A 4 -5.02 3.30 -3.80
N VAL A 5 -4.36 3.32 -2.63
CA VAL A 5 -3.78 2.11 -2.01
C VAL A 5 -4.88 1.14 -1.59
N VAL A 6 -5.99 1.62 -1.04
CA VAL A 6 -7.16 0.80 -0.68
C VAL A 6 -7.72 0.14 -1.94
N GLN A 7 -7.98 0.90 -3.01
CA GLN A 7 -8.47 0.35 -4.27
C GLN A 7 -7.51 -0.66 -4.88
N LEU A 8 -6.19 -0.38 -4.88
CA LEU A 8 -5.17 -1.30 -5.38
C LEU A 8 -5.11 -2.60 -4.56
N THR A 9 -5.45 -2.55 -3.27
CA THR A 9 -5.46 -3.71 -2.38
C THR A 9 -6.73 -4.56 -2.55
N GLU A 10 -7.89 -3.92 -2.66
CA GLU A 10 -9.19 -4.59 -2.67
C GLU A 10 -9.64 -4.99 -4.08
N ARG A 11 -9.41 -4.13 -5.08
CA ARG A 11 -9.94 -4.24 -6.44
C ARG A 11 -8.91 -3.77 -7.49
N PRO A 12 -7.72 -4.41 -7.56
CA PRO A 12 -6.64 -3.99 -8.46
C PRO A 12 -7.04 -4.03 -9.96
N ASP A 13 -8.00 -4.89 -10.32
CA ASP A 13 -8.56 -5.01 -11.67
C ASP A 13 -9.36 -3.78 -12.11
N THR A 14 -9.82 -2.95 -11.16
CA THR A 14 -10.59 -1.73 -11.45
C THR A 14 -9.73 -0.48 -11.64
N ILE A 15 -8.41 -0.60 -11.50
CA ILE A 15 -7.50 0.55 -11.57
C ILE A 15 -7.45 1.11 -13.01
N VAL A 16 -7.79 2.38 -13.16
CA VAL A 16 -7.84 3.10 -14.43
C VAL A 16 -6.97 4.36 -14.43
N GLU A 17 -6.92 5.08 -15.55
CA GLU A 17 -6.09 6.30 -15.66
C GLU A 17 -6.58 7.45 -14.77
N ALA A 18 -7.89 7.53 -14.52
CA ALA A 18 -8.46 8.53 -13.62
C ALA A 18 -7.89 8.41 -12.20
N ASP A 19 -7.65 7.19 -11.71
CA ASP A 19 -7.11 6.97 -10.35
C ASP A 19 -5.67 7.51 -10.25
N ARG A 20 -4.88 7.36 -11.31
CA ARG A 20 -3.53 7.95 -11.40
C ARG A 20 -3.57 9.46 -11.56
N GLN A 21 -4.58 10.01 -12.25
CA GLN A 21 -4.78 11.45 -12.39
C GLN A 21 -5.06 12.11 -11.03
N VAL A 22 -5.92 11.51 -10.19
CA VAL A 22 -6.20 12.02 -8.83
C VAL A 22 -4.91 12.16 -8.01
N LEU A 23 -3.96 11.23 -8.16
CA LEU A 23 -2.65 11.35 -7.50
C LEU A 23 -1.80 12.48 -8.08
N ARG A 24 -1.80 12.69 -9.40
CA ARG A 24 -1.10 13.82 -10.03
C ARG A 24 -1.69 15.16 -9.58
N ASP A 25 -3.01 15.25 -9.48
CA ASP A 25 -3.71 16.45 -9.00
C ASP A 25 -3.38 16.75 -7.53
N ALA A 26 -3.10 15.71 -6.74
CA ALA A 26 -2.59 15.83 -5.37
C ALA A 26 -1.08 16.15 -5.29
N GLY A 27 -0.40 16.35 -6.41
CA GLY A 27 1.01 16.76 -6.48
C GLY A 27 2.02 15.61 -6.58
N TYR A 28 1.59 14.36 -6.75
CA TYR A 28 2.51 13.25 -6.94
C TYR A 28 3.07 13.22 -8.37
N SER A 29 4.39 13.06 -8.49
CA SER A 29 5.03 12.76 -9.77
C SER A 29 4.73 11.33 -10.21
N ASN A 30 4.93 11.01 -11.49
CA ASN A 30 4.83 9.62 -11.97
C ASN A 30 5.75 8.67 -11.21
N ARG A 31 6.94 9.15 -10.79
CA ARG A 31 7.84 8.38 -9.94
C ARG A 31 7.23 8.15 -8.56
N GLY A 32 6.64 9.18 -7.95
CA GLY A 32 5.94 9.03 -6.67
C GLY A 32 4.76 8.06 -6.74
N ILE A 33 4.00 8.07 -7.84
CA ILE A 33 2.89 7.11 -8.07
C ILE A 33 3.43 5.68 -8.15
N PHE A 34 4.55 5.47 -8.85
CA PHE A 34 5.23 4.18 -8.89
C PHE A 34 5.66 3.74 -7.48
N ASP A 35 6.28 4.62 -6.71
CA ASP A 35 6.75 4.29 -5.35
C ASP A 35 5.56 3.94 -4.42
N ILE A 36 4.43 4.66 -4.51
CA ILE A 36 3.18 4.35 -3.79
C ILE A 36 2.70 2.94 -4.15
N ALA A 37 2.59 2.64 -5.45
CA ALA A 37 2.11 1.35 -5.92
C ALA A 37 3.04 0.20 -5.50
N ALA A 38 4.36 0.42 -5.56
CA ALA A 38 5.36 -0.56 -5.18
C ALA A 38 5.29 -0.89 -3.68
N VAL A 39 5.17 0.12 -2.81
CA VAL A 39 5.03 -0.08 -1.36
C VAL A 39 3.74 -0.83 -1.04
N ALA A 40 2.62 -0.41 -1.63
CA ALA A 40 1.33 -1.08 -1.44
C ALA A 40 1.38 -2.56 -1.87
N ALA A 41 1.94 -2.84 -3.05
CA ALA A 41 2.07 -4.20 -3.56
C ALA A 41 2.99 -5.06 -2.69
N PHE A 42 4.11 -4.50 -2.21
CA PHE A 42 5.04 -5.19 -1.32
C PHE A 42 4.36 -5.60 -0.01
N PHE A 43 3.63 -4.70 0.65
CA PHE A 43 2.92 -5.04 1.88
C PHE A 43 1.76 -6.01 1.62
N ALA A 44 1.09 -5.92 0.47
CA ALA A 44 0.08 -6.90 0.11
C ALA A 44 0.69 -8.31 -0.02
N MET A 45 1.90 -8.46 -0.55
CA MET A 45 2.63 -9.74 -0.56
C MET A 45 3.02 -10.16 0.87
N SER A 46 3.68 -9.27 1.62
CA SER A 46 4.17 -9.54 2.97
C SER A 46 3.04 -9.97 3.91
N ASN A 47 1.88 -9.33 3.82
CA ASN A 47 0.70 -9.67 4.62
C ASN A 47 0.20 -11.09 4.31
N ARG A 48 0.21 -11.52 3.04
CA ARG A 48 -0.18 -12.88 2.67
C ARG A 48 0.76 -13.92 3.29
N VAL A 49 2.07 -13.67 3.26
CA VAL A 49 3.09 -14.55 3.86
C VAL A 49 2.96 -14.60 5.38
N ALA A 50 2.81 -13.44 6.04
CA ALA A 50 2.67 -13.36 7.49
C ALA A 50 1.39 -14.06 7.97
N SER A 51 0.27 -13.84 7.27
CA SER A 51 -1.03 -14.39 7.65
C SER A 51 -1.09 -15.92 7.52
N VAL A 52 -0.48 -16.49 6.48
CA VAL A 52 -0.50 -17.95 6.27
C VAL A 52 0.45 -18.69 7.23
N THR A 53 1.46 -18.00 7.78
CA THR A 53 2.46 -18.60 8.67
C THR A 53 2.23 -18.32 10.16
N ASP A 54 1.16 -17.60 10.53
CA ASP A 54 0.95 -17.06 11.89
C ASP A 54 2.18 -16.31 12.41
N MET A 55 2.79 -15.48 11.56
CA MET A 55 3.98 -14.70 11.93
C MET A 55 3.62 -13.68 13.02
N ARG A 56 4.35 -13.71 14.14
CA ARG A 56 4.16 -12.78 15.26
C ARG A 56 5.14 -11.61 15.19
N PRO A 57 4.67 -10.37 15.43
CA PRO A 57 5.58 -9.24 15.59
C PRO A 57 6.36 -9.35 16.90
N ASN A 58 7.49 -8.64 16.99
CA ASN A 58 8.28 -8.55 18.22
C ASN A 58 7.53 -7.74 19.29
N ASP A 59 7.65 -8.16 20.55
CA ASP A 59 6.97 -7.50 21.68
C ASP A 59 7.38 -6.03 21.86
N ASP A 60 8.65 -5.69 21.59
CA ASP A 60 9.19 -4.33 21.73
C ASP A 60 8.42 -3.30 20.90
N TYR A 61 7.86 -3.71 19.75
CA TYR A 61 7.06 -2.81 18.90
C TYR A 61 5.83 -2.23 19.62
N HIS A 62 5.31 -2.90 20.66
CA HIS A 62 4.11 -2.45 21.36
C HIS A 62 4.34 -1.21 22.24
N ALA A 63 5.57 -0.98 22.70
CA ALA A 63 5.92 0.14 23.58
C ALA A 63 6.62 1.30 22.85
N MET A 64 7.07 1.10 21.61
CA MET A 64 7.74 2.13 20.82
C MET A 64 6.79 3.27 20.41
N ALA A 65 7.27 4.51 20.47
CA ALA A 65 6.63 5.72 19.94
C ALA A 65 5.14 5.89 20.32
N ARG A 66 4.83 5.68 21.60
CA ARG A 66 3.50 5.81 22.21
C ARG A 66 3.27 7.19 22.79
#